data_AF-A0A2N0QG92-F1
#
_entry.id   AF-A0A2N0QG92-F1
#
_cell.length_a   1.000
_cell.length_b   1.000
_cell.length_c   1.000
_cell.angle_alpha   90.00
_cell.angle_beta   90.00
_cell.angle_gamma   90.00
#
_symmetry.space_group_name_H-M   'P 1'
#
loop_
_entity.id
_entity.type
_entity.pdbx_description
1 polymer ?
#
loop_
_entity_poly.entity_id
_entity_poly.type
_entity_poly.pdbx_seq_one_letter_code
_entity_poly.pdbx_strand_id
1 'polypeptide(L)'
;MLKGWDFISELRVIYITINSINVLDSLIDSSINIVGVIENSKYVNNVSSKIEEYCYMNEIPYYLMNEGCNDSIVDWLTNLKPDLIVVNQ
;
A
#
# COMPACT_ATOMS: atom_id res chain seq x y z
N MET A 1 -23.70 -12.06 17.12
CA MET A 1 -22.38 -12.44 17.65
C MET A 1 -21.43 -12.31 16.47
N LEU A 2 -20.76 -11.16 16.33
CA LEU A 2 -19.83 -10.89 15.24
C LEU A 2 -18.59 -11.76 15.47
N LYS A 3 -18.21 -12.59 14.49
CA LYS A 3 -16.99 -13.39 14.58
C LYS A 3 -15.84 -12.41 14.37
N GLY A 4 -14.85 -12.41 15.27
CA GLY A 4 -13.76 -11.41 15.29
C GLY A 4 -12.88 -11.32 14.04
N TRP A 5 -13.16 -12.11 12.99
CA TRP A 5 -12.47 -12.08 11.71
C TRP A 5 -13.19 -11.24 10.65
N ASP A 6 -14.51 -11.02 10.78
CA ASP A 6 -15.29 -10.18 9.85
C ASP A 6 -14.84 -8.70 9.92
N PHE A 7 -14.22 -8.29 11.03
CA PHE A 7 -13.72 -6.94 11.26
C PHE A 7 -12.42 -6.65 10.49
N ILE A 8 -11.58 -7.67 10.23
CA ILE A 8 -10.28 -7.46 9.55
C ILE A 8 -10.48 -7.16 8.06
N SER A 9 -11.52 -7.74 7.43
CA SER A 9 -11.88 -7.43 6.04
C SER A 9 -12.36 -5.99 5.84
N GLU A 10 -12.71 -5.27 6.90
CA GLU A 10 -13.11 -3.87 6.83
C GLU A 10 -11.94 -2.89 6.99
N LEU A 11 -10.82 -3.32 7.57
CA LEU A 11 -9.66 -2.45 7.82
C LEU A 11 -9.03 -1.98 6.51
N ARG A 12 -9.04 -0.68 6.28
CA ARG A 12 -8.41 -0.04 5.12
C ARG A 12 -6.92 0.10 5.37
N VAL A 13 -6.13 -0.72 4.69
CA VAL A 13 -4.69 -0.82 4.94
C VAL A 13 -3.91 -0.07 3.86
N ILE A 14 -2.95 0.75 4.28
CA ILE A 14 -1.87 1.24 3.42
C ILE A 14 -0.65 0.36 3.64
N TYR A 15 -0.06 -0.11 2.54
CA TYR A 15 1.16 -0.91 2.58
C TYR A 15 2.35 -0.09 2.08
N ILE A 16 3.39 0.05 2.90
CA ILE A 16 4.63 0.74 2.56
C ILE A 16 5.73 -0.30 2.36
N THR A 17 6.43 -0.25 1.23
CA THR A 17 7.45 -1.25 0.87
C THR A 17 8.65 -0.66 0.14
N ILE A 18 9.74 -1.43 0.13
CA ILE A 18 10.92 -1.20 -0.71
C ILE A 18 11.06 -2.43 -1.62
N ASN A 19 10.58 -2.34 -2.87
CA ASN A 19 10.78 -3.39 -3.90
C ASN A 19 10.31 -4.82 -3.52
N SER A 20 9.34 -4.99 -2.61
CA SER A 20 8.80 -6.30 -2.22
C SER A 20 7.32 -6.48 -2.60
N ILE A 21 7.10 -7.28 -3.65
CA ILE A 21 5.78 -7.66 -4.18
C ILE A 21 5.22 -8.91 -3.49
N ASN A 22 6.06 -9.91 -3.20
CA ASN A 22 5.59 -11.20 -2.67
C ASN A 22 4.76 -11.06 -1.37
N VAL A 23 5.11 -10.08 -0.54
CA VAL A 23 4.35 -9.77 0.68
C VAL A 23 3.02 -9.09 0.33
N LEU A 24 3.01 -8.16 -0.63
CA LEU A 24 1.78 -7.51 -1.11
C LEU A 24 0.79 -8.54 -1.67
N ASP A 25 1.27 -9.46 -2.52
CA ASP A 25 0.48 -10.59 -3.04
C ASP A 25 -0.14 -11.40 -1.89
N SER A 26 0.65 -11.77 -0.90
CA SER A 26 0.18 -12.57 0.24
C SER A 26 -0.88 -11.83 1.07
N LEU A 27 -0.78 -10.51 1.21
CA LEU A 27 -1.77 -9.70 1.93
C LEU A 27 -3.09 -9.66 1.16
N ILE A 28 -3.04 -9.50 -0.16
CA ILE A 28 -4.21 -9.48 -1.04
C ILE A 28 -4.89 -10.85 -1.04
N ASP A 29 -4.13 -11.94 -1.19
CA ASP A 29 -4.64 -13.32 -1.11
C ASP A 29 -5.31 -13.62 0.24
N SER A 30 -4.83 -12.97 1.31
CA SER A 30 -5.41 -13.06 2.66
C SER A 30 -6.67 -12.20 2.84
N SER A 31 -7.21 -11.62 1.76
CA SER A 31 -8.38 -10.73 1.76
C SER A 31 -8.21 -9.48 2.64
N ILE A 32 -6.98 -9.01 2.80
CA ILE A 32 -6.72 -7.72 3.44
C ILE A 32 -7.09 -6.61 2.45
N ASN A 33 -7.87 -5.65 2.90
CA ASN A 33 -8.31 -4.52 2.08
C ASN A 33 -7.18 -3.49 1.94
N ILE A 34 -6.24 -3.75 1.03
CA ILE A 34 -5.18 -2.82 0.66
C ILE A 34 -5.78 -1.68 -0.18
N VAL A 35 -5.94 -0.51 0.44
CA VAL A 35 -6.51 0.68 -0.21
C VAL A 35 -5.45 1.56 -0.88
N GLY A 36 -4.17 1.25 -0.69
CA GLY A 36 -3.09 1.91 -1.38
C GLY A 36 -1.71 1.36 -1.01
N VAL A 37 -0.76 1.57 -1.91
CA VAL A 37 0.64 1.16 -1.75
C VAL A 37 1.54 2.37 -1.88
N ILE A 38 2.48 2.50 -0.94
CA ILE A 38 3.56 3.48 -1.01
C ILE A 38 4.87 2.73 -1.25
N GLU A 39 5.56 3.06 -2.33
CA GLU A 39 6.92 2.58 -2.55
C GLU A 39 7.92 3.69 -2.24
N ASN A 40 8.95 3.36 -1.45
CA ASN A 40 10.03 4.29 -1.18
C ASN A 40 11.10 4.20 -2.28
N SER A 41 11.36 5.31 -2.96
CA SER A 41 12.25 5.35 -4.12
C SER A 41 13.74 5.37 -3.79
N LYS A 42 14.14 5.35 -2.51
CA LYS A 42 15.54 5.44 -2.07
C LYS A 42 16.50 4.44 -2.74
N TYR A 43 15.96 3.40 -3.40
CA TYR A 43 16.71 2.39 -4.14
C TYR A 43 16.16 2.11 -5.55
N VAL A 44 15.15 2.85 -6.02
CA VAL A 44 14.49 2.60 -7.31
C VAL A 44 15.18 3.46 -8.37
N ASN A 45 16.24 2.92 -8.96
CA ASN A 45 16.93 3.54 -10.10
C ASN A 45 16.00 3.52 -11.33
N ASN A 46 15.24 4.58 -11.58
CA ASN A 46 14.66 4.98 -12.89
C ASN A 46 13.90 3.90 -13.71
N VAL A 47 13.50 2.78 -13.11
CA VAL A 47 12.77 1.71 -13.77
C VAL A 47 11.37 1.72 -13.17
N SER A 48 10.35 1.79 -14.03
CA SER A 48 8.95 1.48 -13.69
C SER A 48 8.96 0.29 -12.73
N SER A 49 8.61 0.52 -11.48
CA SER A 49 8.75 -0.54 -10.50
C SER A 49 7.74 -1.63 -10.82
N LYS A 50 8.12 -2.89 -10.64
CA LYS A 50 7.17 -4.00 -10.79
C LYS A 50 5.97 -3.84 -9.83
N ILE A 51 6.13 -3.06 -8.75
CA ILE A 51 5.06 -2.72 -7.80
C ILE A 51 4.06 -1.75 -8.45
N GLU A 52 4.53 -0.70 -9.15
CA GLU A 52 3.67 0.23 -9.87
C GLU A 52 2.81 -0.50 -10.91
N GLU A 53 3.43 -1.36 -11.73
CA GLU A 53 2.71 -2.18 -12.72
C GLU A 53 1.69 -3.10 -12.04
N TYR A 54 2.10 -3.76 -10.96
CA TYR A 54 1.21 -4.63 -10.18
C TYR A 54 0.00 -3.87 -9.62
N CYS A 55 0.23 -2.71 -9.01
CA CYS A 55 -0.83 -1.89 -8.43
C CYS A 55 -1.77 -1.39 -9.53
N TYR A 56 -1.24 -0.97 -10.68
CA TYR A 56 -2.03 -0.59 -11.83
C TYR A 56 -2.94 -1.72 -12.32
N MET A 57 -2.40 -2.94 -12.48
CA MET A 57 -3.17 -4.11 -12.95
C MET A 57 -4.26 -4.55 -11.99
N ASN A 58 -4.11 -4.27 -10.70
CA ASN A 58 -5.09 -4.60 -9.65
C ASN A 58 -5.95 -3.41 -9.22
N GLU A 59 -5.86 -2.28 -9.93
CA GLU A 59 -6.59 -1.03 -9.62
C GLU A 59 -6.34 -0.50 -8.19
N ILE A 60 -5.14 -0.73 -7.66
CA ILE A 60 -4.72 -0.28 -6.33
C ILE A 60 -4.04 1.10 -6.45
N PRO A 61 -4.48 2.12 -5.70
CA PRO A 61 -3.80 3.41 -5.64
C PRO A 61 -2.32 3.26 -5.26
N TYR A 62 -1.43 3.88 -6.05
CA TYR A 62 0.01 3.80 -5.87
C TYR A 62 0.62 5.19 -5.66
N TYR A 63 1.58 5.30 -4.75
CA TYR A 63 2.35 6.52 -4.49
C TYR A 63 3.85 6.20 -4.40
N LEU A 64 4.65 6.82 -5.28
CA LEU A 64 6.10 6.76 -5.20
C LEU A 64 6.63 7.88 -4.30
N MET A 65 7.16 7.53 -3.13
CA MET A 65 7.70 8.49 -2.17
C MET A 65 9.17 8.80 -2.49
N ASN A 66 9.39 9.96 -3.12
CA ASN A 66 10.72 10.46 -3.51
C ASN A 66 11.33 11.46 -2.52
N GLU A 67 10.49 12.24 -1.85
CA GLU A 67 10.92 13.41 -1.06
C GLU A 67 10.59 13.26 0.44
N GLY A 68 10.33 12.04 0.89
CA GLY A 68 9.88 11.78 2.26
C GLY A 68 8.44 12.24 2.49
N CYS A 69 8.13 12.66 3.73
CA CYS A 69 6.78 13.10 4.10
C CYS A 69 6.55 14.57 3.72
N ASN A 70 5.63 14.82 2.80
CA ASN A 70 5.23 16.16 2.35
C ASN A 70 3.69 16.30 2.34
N ASP A 71 3.17 17.50 2.05
CA ASP A 71 1.73 17.73 2.03
C ASP A 71 1.00 16.84 1.01
N SER A 72 1.67 16.51 -0.11
CA SER A 72 1.10 15.63 -1.15
C SER A 72 0.80 14.22 -0.64
N ILE A 73 1.70 13.58 0.12
CA ILE A 73 1.44 12.25 0.68
C ILE A 73 0.40 12.31 1.81
N VAL A 74 0.37 13.41 2.58
CA VAL A 74 -0.63 13.63 3.64
C VAL A 74 -2.02 13.76 3.03
N ASP A 75 -2.19 14.56 1.98
CA ASP A 75 -3.45 14.71 1.26
C ASP A 75 -3.89 13.39 0.61
N TRP A 76 -2.94 12.66 0.01
CA TRP A 76 -3.19 11.36 -0.59
C TRP A 76 -3.70 10.34 0.45
N LEU A 77 -3.02 10.21 1.59
CA LEU A 77 -3.44 9.36 2.70
C LEU A 77 -4.79 9.80 3.27
N THR A 78 -5.03 11.11 3.41
CA THR A 78 -6.29 11.64 3.94
C THR A 78 -7.49 11.26 3.06
N ASN A 79 -7.32 11.30 1.74
CA ASN A 79 -8.36 10.87 0.80
C ASN A 79 -8.63 9.36 0.86
N LEU A 80 -7.60 8.56 1.13
CA LEU A 80 -7.69 7.11 1.26
C LEU A 80 -8.17 6.64 2.64
N LYS A 81 -8.31 7.53 3.63
CA LYS A 81 -8.87 7.26 4.96
C LYS A 81 -8.44 5.90 5.54
N PRO A 82 -7.13 5.62 5.66
CA PRO A 82 -6.67 4.32 6.14
C PRO A 82 -6.89 4.17 7.64
N ASP A 83 -7.13 2.94 8.07
CA ASP A 83 -7.22 2.56 9.48
C ASP A 83 -5.88 2.06 10.03
N LEU A 84 -5.04 1.51 9.14
CA LEU A 84 -3.75 0.91 9.47
C LEU A 84 -2.72 1.19 8.38
N ILE A 85 -1.49 1.47 8.79
CA ILE A 85 -0.33 1.53 7.92
C ILE A 85 0.60 0.39 8.29
N VAL A 86 0.92 -0.47 7.32
CA VAL A 86 1.89 -1.56 7.46
C VAL A 86 3.16 -1.15 6.73
N VAL A 87 4.29 -1.21 7.42
CA VAL A 87 5.61 -0.88 6.84
C VAL A 87 6.44 -2.15 6.76
N ASN A 88 6.86 -2.50 5.55
CA ASN A 88 7.79 -3.59 5.28
C ASN A 88 9.12 -3.02 4.76
N GLN A 89 10.21 -3.32 5.48
CA GLN A 89 11.57 -2.83 5.19
C GLN A 89 12.42 -3.90 4.51
#